data_AF-A0A9X4RIR0-F1
#
_entry.id   AF-A0A9X4RIR0-F1
#
_cell.length_a   1.000
_cell.length_b   1.000
_cell.length_c   1.000
_cell.angle_alpha   90.00
_cell.angle_beta   90.00
_cell.angle_gamma   90.00
#
_symmetry.space_group_name_H-M   'P 1'
#
loop_
_entity.id
_entity.type
_entity.pdbx_description
1 polymer ?
#
loop_
_entity_poly.entity_id
_entity_poly.type
_entity_poly.pdbx_seq_one_letter_code
_entity_poly.pdbx_strand_id
1 'polypeptide(L)' 'MSDRYTLQFARDAKKSLAELQPKQFKQIATKIFALLDNPQPQDCKALKGYPIIV' A
#
# COMPACT_ATOMS: atom_id res chain seq x y z
N MET A 1 -11.07 19.82 5.09
CA MET A 1 -11.43 19.06 3.88
C MET A 1 -10.97 17.64 4.13
N SER A 2 -11.86 16.65 4.12
CA SER A 2 -11.42 15.25 4.23
C SER A 2 -11.11 14.75 2.83
N ASP A 3 -9.84 14.79 2.46
CA ASP A 3 -9.38 14.14 1.23
C ASP A 3 -9.72 12.65 1.32
N ARG A 4 -10.48 12.16 0.33
CA ARG A 4 -10.83 10.73 0.24
C ARG A 4 -9.83 10.07 -0.69
N TYR A 5 -8.99 9.22 -0.13
CA TYR A 5 -8.07 8.40 -0.90
C TYR A 5 -8.81 7.15 -1.43
N THR A 6 -8.38 6.68 -2.60
CA THR A 6 -8.90 5.45 -3.21
C THR A 6 -7.76 4.44 -3.33
N LEU A 7 -7.99 3.19 -2.91
CA LEU A 7 -7.02 2.12 -3.08
C LEU A 7 -7.08 1.55 -4.51
N GLN A 8 -5.93 1.55 -5.18
CA GLN A 8 -5.74 0.89 -6.47
C GLN A 8 -4.58 -0.08 -6.36
N PHE A 9 -4.79 -1.30 -6.85
CA PHE A 9 -3.77 -2.36 -6.82
C PHE A 9 -3.22 -2.59 -8.22
N ALA A 10 -1.90 -2.68 -8.33
CA ALA A 10 -1.27 -3.29 -9.49
C ALA A 10 -1.71 -4.75 -9.60
N ARG A 11 -1.78 -5.27 -10.84
CA ARG A 11 -2.20 -6.66 -11.11
C ARG A 11 -1.38 -7.67 -10.31
N ASP A 12 -0.07 -7.49 -10.28
CA ASP A 12 0.85 -8.40 -9.59
C ASP A 12 0.71 -8.29 -8.07
N ALA A 13 0.52 -7.07 -7.55
CA ALA A 13 0.28 -6.86 -6.12
C ALA A 13 -0.99 -7.58 -5.65
N LYS A 14 -2.06 -7.60 -6.45
CA LYS A 14 -3.29 -8.34 -6.14
C LYS A 14 -3.05 -9.85 -6.09
N LYS A 15 -2.25 -10.38 -7.03
CA LYS A 15 -1.88 -11.80 -7.05
C LYS A 15 -1.03 -12.16 -5.84
N SER A 16 0.02 -11.39 -5.56
CA SER A 16 0.88 -11.62 -4.40
C SER A 16 0.12 -11.56 -3.09
N LEU A 17 -0.84 -10.63 -2.95
CA LEU A 17 -1.68 -10.54 -1.76
C LEU A 17 -2.51 -11.82 -1.57
N ALA A 18 -3.08 -12.38 -2.64
CA ALA A 18 -3.90 -13.59 -2.58
C ALA A 18 -3.11 -14.88 -2.27
N GLU A 19 -1.80 -14.90 -2.56
CA GLU A 19 -0.91 -16.05 -2.32
C GLU A 19 -0.32 -16.08 -0.90
N LEU A 20 -0.56 -15.06 -0.08
CA LEU A 20 -0.08 -14.99 1.30
C LEU A 20 -0.77 -16.01 2.21
N GLN A 21 -0.05 -16.44 3.25
CA GLN A 21 -0.66 -17.22 4.34
C GLN A 21 -1.71 -16.35 5.06
N PRO A 22 -2.80 -16.95 5.59
CA PRO A 22 -3.91 -16.20 6.18
C PRO A 22 -3.50 -15.17 7.25
N LYS A 23 -2.52 -15.53 8.09
CA LYS A 23 -1.99 -14.63 9.13
C LYS A 23 -1.29 -13.40 8.55
N GLN A 24 -0.47 -13.59 7.52
CA GLN A 24 0.25 -12.52 6.83
C GLN A 24 -0.72 -11.65 6.02
N PHE A 25 -1.67 -12.27 5.32
CA PHE A 25 -2.72 -11.56 4.60
C PHE A 25 -3.48 -10.62 5.55
N LYS A 26 -3.95 -11.13 6.69
CA LYS A 26 -4.70 -10.31 7.68
C LYS A 26 -3.86 -9.12 8.16
N GLN A 27 -2.59 -9.35 8.48
CA GLN A 27 -1.69 -8.28 8.94
C GLN A 27 -1.49 -7.21 7.87
N ILE A 28 -1.25 -7.62 6.63
CA ILE A 28 -0.98 -6.71 5.50
C ILE A 28 -2.25 -5.98 5.07
N ALA A 29 -3.37 -6.67 4.88
CA ALA A 29 -4.64 -6.08 4.48
C ALA A 29 -5.11 -5.02 5.48
N THR A 30 -4.92 -5.26 6.79
CA THR A 30 -5.23 -4.27 7.83
C THR A 30 -4.43 -2.97 7.64
N LYS A 31 -3.12 -3.09 7.36
CA LYS A 31 -2.28 -1.92 7.08
C LYS A 31 -2.67 -1.20 5.79
N ILE A 32 -3.03 -1.94 4.74
CA ILE A 32 -3.44 -1.36 3.45
C ILE A 32 -4.74 -0.56 3.59
N PHE A 33 -5.74 -1.08 4.30
CA PHE A 33 -6.99 -0.35 4.51
C PHE A 33 -6.82 0.91 5.36
N ALA A 34 -5.91 0.89 6.34
CA ALA A 34 -5.58 2.10 7.12
C ALA A 34 -5.00 3.24 6.25
N LEU A 35 -4.47 2.95 5.06
CA LEU A 35 -3.99 3.99 4.13
C LEU A 35 -5.10 4.86 3.54
N LEU A 36 -6.36 4.40 3.60
CA LEU A 36 -7.51 5.22 3.20
C LEU A 36 -7.70 6.42 4.14
N ASP A 37 -7.40 6.25 5.42
CA ASP A 37 -7.52 7.28 6.45
C ASP A 37 -6.21 8.04 6.65
N ASN A 38 -5.07 7.35 6.58
CA ASN A 38 -3.75 7.92 6.75
C ASN A 38 -2.77 7.40 5.67
N PRO A 39 -2.63 8.09 4.53
CA PRO A 39 -1.79 7.64 3.42
C PRO A 39 -0.28 7.69 3.73
N GLN A 40 0.12 8.44 4.76
CA GLN A 40 1.52 8.63 5.16
C GLN A 40 1.69 8.33 6.66
N PRO A 41 1.55 7.05 7.07
CA PRO A 41 1.75 6.67 8.46
C PRO A 41 3.19 6.95 8.91
N GLN A 42 3.41 7.07 10.22
CA GLN A 42 4.71 7.49 10.77
C GLN A 42 5.88 6.58 10.39
N ASP A 43 5.63 5.29 10.19
CA ASP A 43 6.61 4.29 9.77
C ASP A 43 6.78 4.22 8.25
N CYS A 44 6.14 5.09 7.47
CA CYS A 44 6.32 5.14 6.03
C CYS A 44 7.71 5.68 5.65
N LYS A 45 8.26 5.11 4.58
CA LYS A 45 9.54 5.56 4.01
C LYS A 45 9.29 6.06 2.60
N ALA A 46 9.57 7.33 2.35
CA ALA A 46 9.60 7.87 1.00
C ALA A 46 10.64 7.11 0.16
N LEU A 47 10.16 6.39 -0.85
CA LEU A 47 11.03 5.73 -1.81
C LEU A 47 11.57 6.81 -2.76
N LYS A 48 12.90 6.89 -2.90
CA LYS A 48 13.51 7.74 -3.92
C LYS A 48 13.32 7.05 -5.27
N GLY A 49 12.79 7.77 -6.26
CA GLY A 49 12.79 7.28 -7.64
C GLY A 49 14.22 7.14 -8.16
N TYR A 50 14.40 6.30 -9.19
CA TYR A 50 15.57 6.43 -10.05
C TYR A 50 15.50 7.81 -10.73
N PRO A 51 16.58 8.60 -10.80
CA PRO A 51 16.59 9.75 -11.68
C PRO A 51 16.33 9.21 -13.09
N ILE A 52 15.20 9.59 -13.67
CA ILE A 52 15.04 9.51 -15.12
C ILE A 52 16.10 10.49 -15.64
N ILE A 53 17.19 9.95 -16.17
CA ILE A 53 18.13 10.75 -16.95
C ILE A 53 17.35 11.07 -18.22
N VAL A 54 16.75 12.25 -18.26
CA VAL A 54 16.16 12.85 -19.46
C VAL A 54 17.26 13.60 -20.20
#